data_AF-A0AAD9SZL5-F1
#
_entry.id   AF-A0AAD9SZL5-F1
#
_cell.length_a   1.000
_cell.length_b   1.000
_cell.length_c   1.000
_cell.angle_alpha   90.00
_cell.angle_beta   90.00
_cell.angle_gamma   90.00
#
_symmetry.space_group_name_H-M   'P 1'
#
loop_
_entity.id
_entity.type
_entity.pdbx_description
1 polymer ?
#
loop_
_entity_poly.entity_id
_entity_poly.type
_entity_poly.pdbx_seq_one_letter_code
_entity_poly.pdbx_strand_id
1 'polypeptide(L)'
;MSSFLPNQWPLGSLSALLLLSSVIILAASKKKRETVLGRLHFQRRRTSGASTPPRSISPHKEASIRSGPDYSTTLPPSRRSVLPELARTLSPASSKFLLSSDPSADLIVMNALPTSQSYSLDDQVARYTPTGFSTAEIKAIGDFPAYDILSGVPLPQPYGDFDVAKALPRPYRPLRWKYHQTMSFQKLEPDWWLEVENSYVARIKERQELFREYGSKVLDYLPGSELACKELMEMCLQFYCARYPAQFSLSADQKIFHNRILGTETMIKRFHPIHVLLNNVPEDFAIVLRNEDDGMYYFRAGVVCSSLGWHVGTKIGMQLEQIHSRIPDYEEKMSFSMDRFFSKMATNSPIQRGSWGLEVGTPLFMPPGHPHEALREAQNAELKIEDCNLRVDWQTLRRLPLSAGVVFNFKALFTPVTEFRAEPYIPALLLKILKEGKKELMEYKGTWHVEHVCIPKLEEYAQEQVAKGLVKPEMAGQEEWNIATLAESPYFPGWEEKWHRQQGF
;
A
#
# COMPACT_ATOMS: atom_id res chain seq x y z
N MET A 1 89.21 38.89 -23.39
CA MET A 1 89.91 38.36 -22.20
C MET A 1 89.05 38.65 -20.97
N SER A 2 89.05 37.71 -20.01
CA SER A 2 88.49 37.82 -18.66
C SER A 2 87.04 37.35 -18.42
N SER A 3 86.98 36.06 -18.07
CA SER A 3 86.14 35.35 -17.07
C SER A 3 85.32 36.15 -16.05
N PHE A 4 84.12 35.63 -15.67
CA PHE A 4 83.80 35.01 -14.36
C PHE A 4 82.31 34.54 -14.26
N LEU A 5 82.14 33.21 -14.14
CA LEU A 5 81.23 32.36 -13.33
C LEU A 5 79.73 32.69 -13.03
N PRO A 6 78.92 31.65 -12.66
CA PRO A 6 77.48 31.55 -12.91
C PRO A 6 76.58 31.75 -11.67
N ASN A 7 75.32 32.13 -11.89
CA ASN A 7 74.27 32.16 -10.87
C ASN A 7 73.49 30.84 -10.84
N GLN A 8 73.71 30.04 -9.79
CA GLN A 8 72.74 29.07 -9.28
C GLN A 8 72.12 29.65 -8.00
N TRP A 9 70.79 29.84 -7.98
CA TRP A 9 70.04 30.16 -6.77
C TRP A 9 69.37 28.90 -6.20
N PRO A 10 69.34 28.70 -4.86
CA PRO A 10 69.01 27.41 -4.27
C PRO A 10 67.50 27.26 -4.02
N LEU A 11 66.88 26.29 -4.68
CA LEU A 11 65.53 25.78 -4.36
C LEU A 11 65.49 24.88 -3.10
N GLY A 12 66.61 24.76 -2.37
CA GLY A 12 66.77 23.85 -1.23
C GLY A 12 66.33 24.40 0.13
N SER A 13 66.07 25.71 0.27
CA SER A 13 65.76 26.33 1.58
C SER A 13 64.26 26.41 1.90
N LEU A 14 63.36 26.39 0.92
CA LEU A 14 61.90 26.42 1.16
C LEU A 14 61.31 25.05 1.53
N SER A 15 61.87 23.97 0.99
CA SER A 15 61.45 22.59 1.28
C SER A 15 61.87 22.13 2.68
N ALA A 16 62.97 22.65 3.21
CA ALA A 16 63.41 22.41 4.59
C ALA A 16 62.48 23.09 5.63
N LEU A 17 61.99 24.31 5.35
CA LEU A 17 61.06 25.03 6.23
C LEU A 17 59.66 24.38 6.28
N LEU A 18 59.18 23.83 5.17
CA LEU A 18 57.90 23.12 5.12
C LEU A 18 57.95 21.79 5.90
N LEU A 19 59.05 21.05 5.81
CA LEU A 19 59.24 19.79 6.57
C LEU A 19 59.33 20.04 8.09
N LEU A 20 60.02 21.10 8.53
CA LEU A 20 60.10 21.47 9.95
C LEU A 20 58.74 21.89 10.53
N SER A 21 57.90 22.62 9.77
CA SER A 21 56.54 22.96 10.21
C SER A 21 55.63 21.72 10.34
N SER A 22 55.83 20.72 9.47
CA SER A 22 55.06 19.48 9.45
C SER A 22 55.36 18.61 10.67
N VAL A 23 56.62 18.56 11.10
CA VAL A 23 57.05 17.80 12.30
C VAL A 23 56.56 18.46 13.59
N ILE A 24 56.52 19.79 13.67
CA ILE A 24 55.98 20.51 14.84
C ILE A 24 54.46 20.31 14.99
N ILE A 25 53.71 20.26 13.88
CA ILE A 25 52.27 19.97 13.89
C ILE A 25 51.98 18.52 14.29
N LEU A 26 52.89 17.59 13.95
CA LEU A 26 52.80 16.21 14.39
C LEU A 26 53.18 16.01 15.86
N ALA A 27 53.94 16.93 16.47
CA ALA A 27 54.31 16.85 17.89
C ALA A 27 53.30 17.54 18.85
N ALA A 28 52.34 18.33 18.35
CA ALA A 28 51.36 19.02 19.18
C ALA A 28 50.14 18.14 19.56
N SER A 29 49.65 18.29 20.80
CA SER A 29 48.64 17.44 21.43
C SER A 29 47.36 17.21 20.61
N LYS A 30 46.75 16.02 20.81
CA LYS A 30 45.59 15.45 20.10
C LYS A 30 44.46 16.45 19.79
N LYS A 31 44.22 17.41 20.69
CA LYS A 31 43.15 18.42 20.60
C LYS A 31 43.35 19.47 19.51
N LYS A 32 44.58 19.71 19.02
CA LYS A 32 44.83 20.66 17.90
C LYS A 32 44.72 20.01 16.51
N ARG A 33 44.94 18.70 16.39
CA ARG A 33 44.79 17.96 15.11
C ARG A 33 43.35 17.85 14.66
N GLU A 34 42.42 17.61 15.59
CA GLU A 34 40.99 17.45 15.27
C GLU A 34 40.37 18.75 14.75
N THR A 35 40.80 19.92 15.26
CA THR A 35 40.29 21.23 14.83
C THR A 35 40.69 21.62 13.41
N VAL A 36 41.87 21.20 12.94
CA VAL A 36 42.35 21.49 11.57
C VAL A 36 41.71 20.54 10.56
N LEU A 37 41.57 19.26 10.92
CA LEU A 37 40.94 18.26 10.05
C LEU A 37 39.42 18.44 9.92
N GLY A 38 38.77 19.07 10.89
CA GLY A 38 37.34 19.41 10.83
C GLY A 38 36.97 20.57 9.91
N ARG A 39 37.94 21.36 9.40
CA ARG A 39 37.68 22.54 8.56
C ARG A 39 37.94 22.35 7.06
N LEU A 40 38.40 21.17 6.64
CA LEU A 40 38.68 20.87 5.23
C LEU A 40 37.70 19.80 4.72
N HIS A 41 36.49 20.23 4.34
CA HIS A 41 35.54 19.39 3.61
C HIS A 41 35.92 19.35 2.12
N PHE A 42 36.58 18.27 1.69
CA PHE A 42 36.62 17.84 0.30
C PHE A 42 35.87 16.52 0.17
N GLN A 43 34.68 16.56 -0.43
CA GLN A 43 33.98 15.36 -0.89
C GLN A 43 34.75 14.75 -2.07
N ARG A 44 35.26 13.53 -1.90
CA ARG A 44 35.80 12.74 -3.01
C ARG A 44 35.07 11.40 -3.11
N ARG A 45 34.36 11.28 -4.23
CA ARG A 45 33.80 10.09 -4.88
C ARG A 45 34.80 8.92 -4.79
N ARG A 46 34.37 7.77 -4.27
CA ARG A 46 35.19 6.54 -4.29
C ARG A 46 34.59 5.54 -5.27
N THR A 47 35.41 5.15 -6.23
CA THR A 47 35.17 4.18 -7.29
C THR A 47 35.06 2.75 -6.74
N SER A 48 34.24 1.97 -7.44
CA SER A 48 33.96 0.55 -7.27
C SER A 48 35.22 -0.33 -7.31
N GLY A 49 35.28 -1.29 -6.40
CA GLY A 49 36.20 -2.41 -6.41
C GLY A 49 35.57 -3.56 -5.61
N ALA A 50 34.61 -4.27 -6.21
CA ALA A 50 34.02 -5.46 -5.62
C ALA A 50 34.86 -6.69 -5.98
N SER A 51 35.71 -7.11 -5.05
CA SER A 51 36.20 -8.48 -4.98
C SER A 51 35.70 -9.07 -3.68
N THR A 52 34.51 -9.70 -3.72
CA THR A 52 33.99 -10.50 -2.61
C THR A 52 34.37 -11.96 -2.85
N PRO A 53 35.09 -12.62 -1.92
CA PRO A 53 35.41 -14.03 -2.07
C PRO A 53 34.13 -14.90 -1.94
N PRO A 54 34.08 -16.09 -2.57
CA PRO A 54 32.90 -16.94 -2.53
C PRO A 54 32.64 -17.39 -1.09
N ARG A 55 31.36 -17.35 -0.67
CA ARG A 55 30.92 -17.83 0.64
C ARG A 55 31.22 -19.32 0.75
N SER A 56 31.98 -19.71 1.76
CA SER A 56 32.14 -21.11 2.16
C SER A 56 30.78 -21.67 2.57
N ILE A 57 30.41 -22.80 1.95
CA ILE A 57 29.24 -23.59 2.33
C ILE A 57 29.46 -24.05 3.78
N SER A 58 28.63 -23.56 4.69
CA SER A 58 28.61 -24.04 6.06
C SER A 58 28.03 -25.46 6.08
N PRO A 59 28.55 -26.37 6.92
CA PRO A 59 28.06 -27.75 6.97
C PRO A 59 26.58 -27.76 7.39
N HIS A 60 25.81 -28.61 6.71
CA HIS A 60 24.40 -28.84 6.97
C HIS A 60 24.16 -29.07 8.46
N LYS A 61 23.52 -28.09 9.10
CA LYS A 61 22.98 -28.26 10.45
C LYS A 61 21.65 -29.00 10.27
N GLU A 62 21.53 -30.18 10.87
CA GLU A 62 20.26 -30.90 10.98
C GLU A 62 19.16 -29.92 11.42
N ALA A 63 18.02 -29.97 10.73
CA ALA A 63 16.90 -29.09 10.95
C ALA A 63 16.32 -29.32 12.34
N SER A 64 16.80 -28.57 13.34
CA SER A 64 16.00 -28.32 14.55
C SER A 64 14.70 -27.68 14.08
N ILE A 65 13.55 -28.23 14.45
CA ILE A 65 12.24 -27.59 14.31
C ILE A 65 12.39 -26.18 14.89
N ARG A 66 12.56 -25.17 14.03
CA ARG A 66 12.61 -23.77 14.48
C ARG A 66 11.16 -23.42 14.77
N SER A 67 10.78 -23.39 16.04
CA SER A 67 9.57 -22.68 16.45
C SER A 67 9.68 -21.25 15.91
N GLY A 68 8.70 -20.82 15.12
CA GLY A 68 8.62 -19.44 14.66
C GLY A 68 8.60 -18.45 15.83
N PRO A 69 8.74 -17.13 15.57
CA PRO A 69 8.52 -16.12 16.59
C PRO A 69 7.12 -16.29 17.22
N ASP A 70 7.05 -16.23 18.55
CA ASP A 70 5.79 -16.23 19.30
C ASP A 70 5.19 -14.81 19.33
N TYR A 71 3.99 -14.65 18.77
CA TYR A 71 3.26 -13.39 18.71
C TYR A 71 2.10 -13.31 19.71
N SER A 72 1.85 -14.36 20.51
CA SER A 72 0.70 -14.48 21.44
C SER A 72 0.58 -13.32 22.44
N THR A 73 1.70 -12.70 22.81
CA THR A 73 1.76 -11.52 23.71
C THR A 73 2.13 -10.22 22.99
N THR A 74 2.42 -10.28 21.69
CA THR A 74 2.74 -9.08 20.90
C THR A 74 1.48 -8.32 20.52
N LEU A 75 1.33 -7.12 21.08
CA LEU A 75 0.22 -6.21 20.81
C LEU A 75 0.66 -5.05 19.89
N PRO A 76 -0.24 -4.53 19.04
CA PRO A 76 0.03 -3.32 18.28
C PRO A 76 0.17 -2.09 19.20
N PRO A 77 0.75 -0.98 18.70
CA PRO A 77 0.84 0.25 19.48
C PRO A 77 -0.52 0.71 19.99
N SER A 78 -0.60 0.99 21.30
CA SER A 78 -1.80 1.53 21.94
C SER A 78 -2.20 2.88 21.33
N ARG A 79 -3.51 3.14 21.29
CA ARG A 79 -4.08 4.44 20.88
C ARG A 79 -4.75 5.19 22.02
N ARG A 80 -4.55 4.76 23.26
CA ARG A 80 -5.16 5.39 24.43
C ARG A 80 -4.65 6.79 24.72
N SER A 81 -3.47 7.16 24.23
CA SER A 81 -2.94 8.53 24.41
C SER A 81 -3.82 9.62 23.78
N VAL A 82 -4.72 9.27 22.86
CA VAL A 82 -5.67 10.22 22.26
C VAL A 82 -6.98 10.37 23.03
N LEU A 83 -7.20 9.59 24.10
CA LEU A 83 -8.44 9.63 24.89
C LEU A 83 -8.77 11.02 25.44
N PRO A 84 -7.82 11.82 25.98
CA PRO A 84 -8.11 13.17 26.44
C PRO A 84 -8.56 14.12 25.32
N GLU A 85 -8.07 13.91 24.10
CA GLU A 85 -8.49 14.67 22.93
C GLU A 85 -9.87 14.20 22.43
N LEU A 86 -10.07 12.89 22.33
CA LEU A 86 -11.34 12.29 21.95
C LEU A 86 -12.47 12.67 22.92
N ALA A 87 -12.20 12.70 24.23
CA ALA A 87 -13.16 13.06 25.26
C ALA A 87 -13.73 14.48 25.11
N ARG A 88 -13.02 15.39 24.40
CA ARG A 88 -13.52 16.73 24.08
C ARG A 88 -14.58 16.74 22.98
N THR A 89 -14.67 15.66 22.19
CA THR A 89 -15.65 15.50 21.10
C THR A 89 -16.92 14.75 21.52
N LEU A 90 -16.93 14.16 22.72
CA LEU A 90 -18.01 13.31 23.22
C LEU A 90 -18.87 14.02 24.27
N SER A 91 -20.03 13.43 24.58
CA SER A 91 -20.89 13.91 25.66
C SER A 91 -20.20 13.81 27.03
N PRO A 92 -20.51 14.69 28.01
CA PRO A 92 -19.91 14.62 29.34
C PRO A 92 -20.09 13.29 30.06
N ALA A 93 -21.19 12.57 29.78
CA ALA A 93 -21.43 11.23 30.33
C ALA A 93 -20.46 10.20 29.73
N SER A 94 -20.29 10.20 28.41
CA SER A 94 -19.34 9.34 27.69
C SER A 94 -17.89 9.62 28.09
N SER A 95 -17.51 10.90 28.21
CA SER A 95 -16.12 11.31 28.50
C SER A 95 -15.61 10.82 29.86
N LYS A 96 -16.49 10.60 30.85
CA LYS A 96 -16.12 10.05 32.16
C LYS A 96 -15.60 8.61 32.08
N PHE A 97 -16.06 7.84 31.09
CA PHE A 97 -15.62 6.46 30.89
C PHE A 97 -14.24 6.34 30.22
N LEU A 98 -13.73 7.43 29.64
CA LEU A 98 -12.45 7.46 28.92
C LEU A 98 -11.24 7.82 29.79
N LEU A 99 -11.41 7.88 31.10
CA LEU A 99 -10.40 8.37 32.06
C LEU A 99 -9.69 7.23 32.83
N SER A 100 -9.79 5.99 32.36
CA SER A 100 -9.14 4.84 32.99
C SER A 100 -7.64 4.80 32.66
N SER A 101 -6.83 4.32 33.62
CA SER A 101 -5.40 4.07 33.42
C SER A 101 -5.15 3.06 32.30
N ASP A 102 -4.02 3.17 31.61
CA ASP A 102 -3.66 2.21 30.57
C ASP A 102 -3.57 0.78 31.13
N PRO A 103 -4.31 -0.19 30.55
CA PRO A 103 -4.23 -1.58 30.98
C PRO A 103 -2.86 -2.15 30.63
N SER A 104 -2.34 -3.05 31.49
CA SER A 104 -1.11 -3.77 31.18
C SER A 104 -1.31 -4.71 29.99
N ALA A 105 -0.23 -5.03 29.26
CA ALA A 105 -0.30 -5.99 28.16
C ALA A 105 -0.84 -7.36 28.62
N ASP A 106 -0.43 -7.82 29.80
CA ASP A 106 -0.91 -9.07 30.39
C ASP A 106 -2.42 -9.04 30.65
N LEU A 107 -2.96 -7.91 31.12
CA LEU A 107 -4.39 -7.74 31.34
C LEU A 107 -5.17 -7.80 30.03
N ILE A 108 -4.64 -7.17 28.97
CA ILE A 108 -5.24 -7.19 27.63
C ILE A 108 -5.27 -8.62 27.09
N VAL A 109 -4.15 -9.35 27.15
CA VAL A 109 -4.05 -10.72 26.65
C VAL A 109 -4.98 -11.66 27.43
N MET A 110 -4.98 -11.57 28.77
CA MET A 110 -5.81 -12.42 29.63
C MET A 110 -7.32 -12.17 29.44
N ASN A 111 -7.72 -10.95 29.10
CA ASN A 111 -9.11 -10.55 28.90
C ASN A 111 -9.37 -10.09 27.47
N ALA A 112 -8.72 -10.73 26.49
CA ALA A 112 -8.87 -10.36 25.09
C ALA A 112 -10.34 -10.47 24.65
N LEU A 113 -10.75 -9.53 23.81
CA LEU A 113 -12.01 -9.59 23.09
C LEU A 113 -11.93 -10.74 22.08
N PRO A 114 -12.87 -11.71 22.11
CA PRO A 114 -12.76 -12.88 21.25
C PRO A 114 -12.94 -12.51 19.78
N THR A 115 -12.11 -13.08 18.92
CA THR A 115 -12.18 -12.87 17.46
C THR A 115 -12.81 -14.04 16.72
N SER A 116 -13.02 -15.15 17.44
CA SER A 116 -13.55 -16.42 16.94
C SER A 116 -15.06 -16.60 17.14
N GLN A 117 -15.67 -15.82 18.05
CA GLN A 117 -17.07 -15.89 18.44
C GLN A 117 -17.68 -14.50 18.62
N SER A 118 -18.99 -14.38 18.42
CA SER A 118 -19.72 -13.13 18.66
C SER A 118 -19.67 -12.75 20.15
N TYR A 119 -19.68 -11.44 20.41
CA TYR A 119 -19.67 -10.88 21.75
C TYR A 119 -20.67 -9.73 21.87
N SER A 120 -21.01 -9.39 23.12
CA SER A 120 -21.76 -8.19 23.44
C SER A 120 -20.85 -7.16 24.11
N LEU A 121 -21.03 -5.89 23.76
CA LEU A 121 -20.40 -4.79 24.49
C LEU A 121 -21.04 -4.54 25.87
N ASP A 122 -22.18 -5.18 26.16
CA ASP A 122 -22.91 -5.07 27.43
C ASP A 122 -22.47 -6.11 28.47
N ASP A 123 -21.47 -6.93 28.17
CA ASP A 123 -20.98 -7.94 29.10
C ASP A 123 -20.40 -7.29 30.37
N GLN A 124 -20.68 -7.88 31.54
CA GLN A 124 -20.23 -7.36 32.83
C GLN A 124 -18.71 -7.51 33.00
N VAL A 125 -18.11 -8.47 32.30
CA VAL A 125 -16.66 -8.69 32.30
C VAL A 125 -16.02 -7.82 31.22
N ALA A 126 -15.19 -6.86 31.64
CA ALA A 126 -14.47 -6.00 30.71
C ALA A 126 -13.51 -6.83 29.83
N ARG A 127 -13.76 -6.81 28.52
CA ARG A 127 -12.85 -7.37 27.51
C ARG A 127 -12.08 -6.24 26.82
N TYR A 128 -10.91 -6.55 26.30
CA TYR A 128 -10.00 -5.56 25.71
C TYR A 128 -9.66 -5.90 24.26
N THR A 129 -9.62 -4.86 23.44
CA THR A 129 -9.09 -4.92 22.09
C THR A 129 -7.56 -4.88 22.10
N PRO A 130 -6.88 -5.37 21.06
CA PRO A 130 -5.42 -5.34 21.00
C PRO A 130 -4.79 -3.94 21.05
N THR A 131 -5.55 -2.88 20.73
CA THR A 131 -5.11 -1.48 20.85
C THR A 131 -5.38 -0.87 22.23
N GLY A 132 -5.93 -1.65 23.17
CA GLY A 132 -6.06 -1.29 24.58
C GLY A 132 -7.41 -0.68 24.98
N PHE A 133 -8.41 -0.67 24.11
CA PHE A 133 -9.76 -0.20 24.48
C PHE A 133 -10.59 -1.33 25.10
N SER A 134 -11.24 -1.03 26.22
CA SER A 134 -12.22 -1.91 26.84
C SER A 134 -13.58 -1.87 26.13
N THR A 135 -14.40 -2.91 26.31
CA THR A 135 -15.79 -2.95 25.81
C THR A 135 -16.63 -1.79 26.34
N ALA A 136 -16.44 -1.39 27.60
CA ALA A 136 -17.11 -0.25 28.21
C ALA A 136 -16.71 1.09 27.55
N GLU A 137 -15.43 1.28 27.24
CA GLU A 137 -14.96 2.47 26.52
C GLU A 137 -15.50 2.50 25.10
N ILE A 138 -15.45 1.38 24.36
CA ILE A 138 -16.00 1.30 23.00
C ILE A 138 -17.48 1.66 23.00
N LYS A 139 -18.24 1.16 23.98
CA LYS A 139 -19.65 1.51 24.16
C LYS A 139 -19.84 3.00 24.46
N ALA A 140 -19.00 3.60 25.30
CA ALA A 140 -19.06 5.01 25.65
C ALA A 140 -18.70 5.93 24.47
N ILE A 141 -17.77 5.51 23.62
CA ILE A 141 -17.35 6.19 22.38
C ILE A 141 -18.52 6.26 21.39
N GLY A 142 -19.27 5.16 21.24
CA GLY A 142 -20.50 5.14 20.45
C GLY A 142 -20.28 4.98 18.93
N ASP A 143 -21.22 5.52 18.15
CA ASP A 143 -21.23 5.44 16.68
C ASP A 143 -20.60 6.70 16.07
N PHE A 144 -19.86 6.54 14.98
CA PHE A 144 -19.20 7.63 14.26
C PHE A 144 -18.35 8.58 15.14
N PRO A 145 -17.45 8.05 15.99
CA PRO A 145 -16.54 8.90 16.73
C PRO A 145 -15.56 9.65 15.81
N ALA A 146 -14.79 10.57 16.37
CA ALA A 146 -13.73 11.27 15.65
C ALA A 146 -12.58 10.31 15.27
N TYR A 147 -12.76 9.59 14.15
CA TYR A 147 -11.80 8.58 13.69
C TYR A 147 -10.47 9.16 13.23
N ASP A 148 -10.42 10.45 12.89
CA ASP A 148 -9.19 11.17 12.62
C ASP A 148 -8.29 11.28 13.86
N ILE A 149 -8.89 11.58 15.02
CA ILE A 149 -8.21 11.60 16.32
C ILE A 149 -7.80 10.16 16.71
N LEU A 150 -8.75 9.22 16.66
CA LEU A 150 -8.52 7.82 17.03
C LEU A 150 -7.41 7.17 16.18
N SER A 151 -7.47 7.30 14.87
CA SER A 151 -6.49 6.71 13.96
C SER A 151 -5.17 7.48 13.91
N GLY A 152 -5.21 8.80 14.11
CA GLY A 152 -4.08 9.70 13.88
C GLY A 152 -3.86 9.99 12.39
N VAL A 153 -4.86 9.71 11.54
CA VAL A 153 -4.88 10.02 10.11
C VAL A 153 -5.90 11.14 9.93
N PRO A 154 -5.53 12.31 9.39
CA PRO A 154 -6.47 13.42 9.24
C PRO A 154 -7.65 13.04 8.34
N LEU A 155 -8.81 13.66 8.58
CA LEU A 155 -9.91 13.63 7.61
C LEU A 155 -9.44 14.23 6.27
N PRO A 156 -9.97 13.74 5.14
CA PRO A 156 -9.65 14.30 3.85
C PRO A 156 -10.14 15.75 3.73
N GLN A 157 -9.45 16.55 2.93
CA GLN A 157 -9.95 17.87 2.54
C GLN A 157 -11.16 17.72 1.59
N PRO A 158 -12.20 18.56 1.71
CA PRO A 158 -13.30 18.59 0.76
C PRO A 158 -12.81 18.80 -0.67
N TYR A 159 -13.36 18.02 -1.61
CA TYR A 159 -13.10 18.20 -3.04
C TYR A 159 -14.11 19.19 -3.62
N GLY A 160 -13.77 20.49 -3.56
CA GLY A 160 -14.69 21.59 -3.90
C GLY A 160 -15.23 21.53 -5.34
N ASP A 161 -14.37 21.34 -6.33
CA ASP A 161 -14.73 21.33 -7.76
C ASP A 161 -15.02 19.91 -8.30
N PHE A 162 -15.47 19.01 -7.42
CA PHE A 162 -15.73 17.63 -7.81
C PHE A 162 -17.01 17.50 -8.65
N ASP A 163 -16.83 17.11 -9.91
CA ASP A 163 -17.90 16.70 -10.81
C ASP A 163 -17.81 15.18 -11.06
N VAL A 164 -18.77 14.44 -10.48
CA VAL A 164 -18.83 12.98 -10.62
C VAL A 164 -18.88 12.54 -12.09
N ALA A 165 -19.52 13.31 -12.98
CA ALA A 165 -19.65 12.92 -14.38
C ALA A 165 -18.32 12.97 -15.14
N LYS A 166 -17.37 13.79 -14.65
CA LYS A 166 -16.06 13.97 -15.25
C LYS A 166 -14.95 13.25 -14.51
N ALA A 167 -15.16 12.91 -13.24
CA ALA A 167 -14.14 12.30 -12.38
C ALA A 167 -13.56 11.01 -12.98
N LEU A 168 -12.23 10.96 -13.11
CA LEU A 168 -11.49 9.79 -13.57
C LEU A 168 -10.55 9.27 -12.47
N PRO A 169 -10.24 7.95 -12.43
CA PRO A 169 -9.21 7.44 -11.54
C PRO A 169 -7.86 8.11 -11.82
N ARG A 170 -7.05 8.31 -10.78
CA ARG A 170 -5.64 8.68 -10.99
C ARG A 170 -4.94 7.59 -11.83
N PRO A 171 -4.09 7.96 -12.81
CA PRO A 171 -3.57 7.02 -13.80
C PRO A 171 -2.38 6.22 -13.26
N TYR A 172 -2.62 5.32 -12.30
CA TYR A 172 -1.58 4.51 -11.70
C TYR A 172 -0.91 3.56 -12.69
N ARG A 173 0.43 3.58 -12.68
CA ARG A 173 1.36 2.69 -13.39
C ARG A 173 2.37 2.12 -12.39
N PRO A 174 1.97 1.17 -11.51
CA PRO A 174 2.86 0.58 -10.49
C PRO A 174 3.88 -0.41 -11.09
N LEU A 175 4.48 -0.05 -12.23
CA LEU A 175 5.48 -0.80 -12.98
C LEU A 175 6.86 -0.49 -12.41
N ARG A 176 7.66 -1.53 -12.17
CA ARG A 176 8.96 -1.40 -11.50
C ARG A 176 9.98 -2.33 -12.11
N TRP A 177 11.20 -1.81 -12.25
CA TRP A 177 12.36 -2.51 -12.79
C TRP A 177 13.51 -2.58 -11.78
N LYS A 178 14.26 -3.69 -11.79
CA LYS A 178 14.98 -4.30 -10.63
C LYS A 178 14.00 -4.82 -9.57
N TYR A 179 13.24 -5.83 -9.97
CA TYR A 179 12.17 -6.39 -9.15
C TYR A 179 12.75 -7.24 -8.00
N HIS A 180 12.73 -6.70 -6.79
CA HIS A 180 12.87 -7.47 -5.56
C HIS A 180 11.49 -7.61 -4.93
N GLN A 181 11.07 -8.86 -4.69
CA GLN A 181 9.81 -9.18 -4.03
C GLN A 181 9.83 -8.61 -2.60
N THR A 182 9.28 -7.41 -2.45
CA THR A 182 9.12 -6.67 -1.19
C THR A 182 7.71 -6.08 -1.17
N MET A 183 7.20 -5.65 -0.01
CA MET A 183 5.85 -5.07 0.05
C MET A 183 5.66 -3.80 -0.79
N SER A 184 6.75 -3.08 -1.10
CA SER A 184 6.76 -2.07 -2.17
C SER A 184 5.66 -1.01 -2.07
N PHE A 185 5.55 -0.41 -0.89
CA PHE A 185 4.50 0.54 -0.55
C PHE A 185 5.06 1.95 -0.34
N GLN A 186 4.15 2.91 -0.41
CA GLN A 186 4.35 4.29 0.02
C GLN A 186 3.36 4.64 1.13
N LYS A 187 3.55 5.79 1.77
CA LYS A 187 2.55 6.31 2.72
C LYS A 187 1.24 6.58 1.97
N LEU A 188 0.11 6.21 2.57
CA LEU A 188 -1.22 6.58 2.05
C LEU A 188 -1.35 8.10 2.00
N GLU A 189 -1.86 8.61 0.89
CA GLU A 189 -2.31 9.99 0.79
C GLU A 189 -3.73 10.08 1.34
N PRO A 190 -3.97 10.80 2.46
CA PRO A 190 -5.28 10.76 3.12
C PRO A 190 -6.43 11.19 2.23
N ASP A 191 -6.26 12.22 1.39
CA ASP A 191 -7.31 12.73 0.49
C ASP A 191 -7.75 11.74 -0.60
N TRP A 192 -6.97 10.68 -0.80
CA TRP A 192 -7.14 9.73 -1.89
C TRP A 192 -7.27 8.28 -1.42
N TRP A 193 -7.92 8.09 -0.26
CA TRP A 193 -8.21 6.75 0.24
C TRP A 193 -9.34 6.06 -0.54
N LEU A 194 -10.49 6.73 -0.72
CA LEU A 194 -11.65 6.19 -1.44
C LEU A 194 -12.02 7.14 -2.58
N GLU A 195 -11.81 6.71 -3.82
CA GLU A 195 -11.91 7.58 -5.00
C GLU A 195 -13.27 7.36 -5.69
N VAL A 196 -14.07 8.43 -5.81
CA VAL A 196 -15.33 8.41 -6.55
C VAL A 196 -15.07 8.85 -7.98
N GLU A 197 -15.57 8.07 -8.94
CA GLU A 197 -15.32 8.23 -10.38
C GLU A 197 -16.65 8.30 -11.14
N ASN A 198 -16.61 8.69 -12.41
CA ASN A 198 -17.76 8.66 -13.31
C ASN A 198 -18.37 7.27 -13.50
N SER A 199 -17.61 6.22 -13.21
CA SER A 199 -18.06 4.83 -13.23
C SER A 199 -18.84 4.41 -11.99
N TYR A 200 -18.94 5.25 -10.96
CA TYR A 200 -19.44 4.89 -9.63
C TYR A 200 -20.81 4.20 -9.65
N VAL A 201 -21.79 4.76 -10.37
CA VAL A 201 -23.15 4.20 -10.45
C VAL A 201 -23.13 2.79 -11.05
N ALA A 202 -22.41 2.63 -12.17
CA ALA A 202 -22.28 1.33 -12.85
C ALA A 202 -21.55 0.31 -11.97
N ARG A 203 -20.48 0.73 -11.30
CA ARG A 203 -19.68 -0.14 -10.43
C ARG A 203 -20.45 -0.61 -9.20
N ILE A 204 -21.24 0.25 -8.55
CA ILE A 204 -22.09 -0.18 -7.43
C ILE A 204 -23.14 -1.20 -7.89
N LYS A 205 -23.77 -0.95 -9.05
CA LYS A 205 -24.75 -1.88 -9.62
C LYS A 205 -24.13 -3.26 -9.93
N GLU A 206 -22.96 -3.28 -10.57
CA GLU A 206 -22.22 -4.51 -10.88
C GLU A 206 -21.89 -5.30 -9.61
N ARG A 207 -21.46 -4.61 -8.53
CA ARG A 207 -21.19 -5.25 -7.23
C ARG A 207 -22.45 -5.87 -6.61
N GLN A 208 -23.59 -5.19 -6.69
CA GLN A 208 -24.87 -5.73 -6.22
C GLN A 208 -25.31 -6.97 -7.02
N GLU A 209 -25.07 -6.98 -8.33
CA GLU A 209 -25.35 -8.12 -9.21
C GLU A 209 -24.43 -9.30 -8.88
N LEU A 210 -23.13 -9.05 -8.71
CA LEU A 210 -22.17 -10.07 -8.27
C LEU A 210 -22.56 -10.67 -6.92
N PHE A 211 -22.99 -9.87 -5.94
CA PHE A 211 -23.46 -10.40 -4.68
C PHE A 211 -24.75 -11.24 -4.82
N ARG A 212 -25.67 -10.83 -5.70
CA ARG A 212 -26.89 -11.59 -5.98
C ARG A 212 -26.58 -12.96 -6.59
N GLU A 213 -25.59 -13.03 -7.47
CA GLU A 213 -25.19 -14.26 -8.16
C GLU A 213 -24.31 -15.17 -7.30
N TYR A 214 -23.33 -14.60 -6.59
CA TYR A 214 -22.26 -15.34 -5.94
C TYR A 214 -22.35 -15.39 -4.41
N GLY A 215 -23.17 -14.56 -3.78
CA GLY A 215 -23.44 -14.57 -2.33
C GLY A 215 -22.17 -14.54 -1.49
N SER A 216 -22.00 -15.56 -0.64
CA SER A 216 -20.84 -15.69 0.29
C SER A 216 -19.49 -15.82 -0.41
N LYS A 217 -19.46 -16.08 -1.73
CA LYS A 217 -18.20 -16.04 -2.47
C LYS A 217 -17.64 -14.62 -2.59
N VAL A 218 -18.46 -13.57 -2.59
CA VAL A 218 -17.99 -12.17 -2.69
C VAL A 218 -18.14 -11.38 -1.40
N LEU A 219 -19.04 -11.79 -0.49
CA LEU A 219 -19.24 -11.11 0.78
C LEU A 219 -19.50 -12.12 1.88
N ASP A 220 -18.59 -12.18 2.86
CA ASP A 220 -18.76 -13.05 4.03
C ASP A 220 -18.12 -12.42 5.27
N TYR A 221 -18.58 -12.83 6.44
CA TYR A 221 -18.07 -12.37 7.72
C TYR A 221 -18.30 -13.42 8.80
N LEU A 222 -17.29 -13.62 9.63
CA LEU A 222 -17.29 -14.61 10.71
C LEU A 222 -17.62 -13.93 12.06
N PRO A 223 -18.20 -14.67 13.02
CA PRO A 223 -18.40 -14.19 14.40
C PRO A 223 -17.12 -13.59 15.00
N GLY A 224 -17.25 -12.53 15.80
CA GLY A 224 -16.13 -11.80 16.39
C GLY A 224 -15.62 -10.63 15.53
N SER A 225 -16.09 -10.50 14.28
CA SER A 225 -15.72 -9.41 13.37
C SER A 225 -16.60 -8.17 13.45
N GLU A 226 -17.61 -8.14 14.33
CA GLU A 226 -18.67 -7.15 14.36
C GLU A 226 -18.14 -5.72 14.54
N LEU A 227 -17.25 -5.50 15.52
CA LEU A 227 -16.65 -4.19 15.77
C LEU A 227 -15.80 -3.71 14.59
N ALA A 228 -14.99 -4.59 14.00
CA ALA A 228 -14.12 -4.23 12.89
C ALA A 228 -14.93 -3.88 11.62
N CYS A 229 -16.01 -4.63 11.35
CA CYS A 229 -16.93 -4.35 10.26
C CYS A 229 -17.64 -3.00 10.45
N LYS A 230 -18.16 -2.74 11.65
CA LYS A 230 -18.79 -1.47 12.02
C LYS A 230 -17.82 -0.31 11.86
N GLU A 231 -16.65 -0.44 12.46
CA GLU A 231 -15.61 0.59 12.45
C GLU A 231 -15.17 0.94 11.03
N LEU A 232 -14.88 -0.06 10.19
CA LEU A 232 -14.53 0.19 8.79
C LEU A 232 -15.65 0.92 8.05
N MET A 233 -16.90 0.47 8.20
CA MET A 233 -18.05 1.14 7.59
C MET A 233 -18.13 2.60 8.02
N GLU A 234 -18.06 2.89 9.31
CA GLU A 234 -18.15 4.26 9.82
C GLU A 234 -17.03 5.16 9.26
N MET A 235 -15.80 4.65 9.23
CA MET A 235 -14.66 5.37 8.66
C MET A 235 -14.85 5.67 7.17
N CYS A 236 -15.37 4.71 6.38
CA CYS A 236 -15.64 4.92 4.95
C CYS A 236 -16.74 5.98 4.72
N LEU A 237 -17.83 5.92 5.49
CA LEU A 237 -18.93 6.88 5.35
C LEU A 237 -18.51 8.29 5.79
N GLN A 238 -17.75 8.42 6.89
CA GLN A 238 -17.17 9.72 7.29
C GLN A 238 -16.22 10.26 6.24
N PHE A 239 -15.37 9.40 5.65
CA PHE A 239 -14.49 9.79 4.57
C PHE A 239 -15.26 10.39 3.40
N TYR A 240 -16.34 9.74 2.94
CA TYR A 240 -17.18 10.27 1.87
C TYR A 240 -17.89 11.57 2.22
N CYS A 241 -18.41 11.70 3.43
CA CYS A 241 -19.03 12.95 3.89
C CYS A 241 -18.01 14.11 3.92
N ALA A 242 -16.77 13.84 4.32
CA ALA A 242 -15.71 14.85 4.39
C ALA A 242 -15.15 15.20 2.99
N ARG A 243 -14.85 14.19 2.16
CA ARG A 243 -14.23 14.38 0.85
C ARG A 243 -15.22 14.88 -0.20
N TYR A 244 -16.45 14.40 -0.21
CA TYR A 244 -17.46 14.72 -1.23
C TYR A 244 -18.78 15.19 -0.58
N PRO A 245 -18.78 16.30 0.18
CA PRO A 245 -19.92 16.73 1.00
C PRO A 245 -21.18 17.08 0.20
N ALA A 246 -21.02 17.49 -1.06
CA ALA A 246 -22.14 17.71 -1.97
C ALA A 246 -22.86 16.41 -2.35
N GLN A 247 -22.15 15.28 -2.32
CA GLN A 247 -22.63 13.99 -2.82
C GLN A 247 -23.10 13.05 -1.69
N PHE A 248 -22.48 13.14 -0.52
CA PHE A 248 -22.80 12.26 0.61
C PHE A 248 -22.98 13.05 1.91
N SER A 249 -23.86 12.55 2.77
CA SER A 249 -24.03 13.10 4.12
C SER A 249 -24.64 12.07 5.06
N LEU A 250 -24.39 12.23 6.36
CA LEU A 250 -25.12 11.54 7.43
C LEU A 250 -26.26 12.42 7.93
N SER A 251 -27.36 11.82 8.37
CA SER A 251 -28.41 12.51 9.13
C SER A 251 -27.84 13.09 10.43
N ALA A 252 -28.54 14.07 11.03
CA ALA A 252 -28.08 14.70 12.28
C ALA A 252 -27.91 13.69 13.44
N ASP A 253 -28.72 12.62 13.46
CA ASP A 253 -28.61 11.52 14.43
C ASP A 253 -27.72 10.36 13.95
N GLN A 254 -27.08 10.52 12.79
CA GLN A 254 -26.15 9.57 12.16
C GLN A 254 -26.74 8.18 11.88
N LYS A 255 -28.06 8.04 11.81
CA LYS A 255 -28.72 6.75 11.53
C LYS A 255 -28.97 6.51 10.05
N ILE A 256 -28.99 7.58 9.25
CA ILE A 256 -29.27 7.53 7.81
C ILE A 256 -28.05 8.07 7.07
N PHE A 257 -27.54 7.29 6.12
CA PHE A 257 -26.54 7.74 5.16
C PHE A 257 -27.23 8.09 3.85
N HIS A 258 -27.05 9.32 3.38
CA HIS A 258 -27.61 9.82 2.13
C HIS A 258 -26.54 9.76 1.03
N ASN A 259 -26.88 9.11 -0.07
CA ASN A 259 -26.04 8.99 -1.26
C ASN A 259 -26.75 9.65 -2.44
N ARG A 260 -26.40 10.90 -2.73
CA ARG A 260 -27.08 11.71 -3.75
C ARG A 260 -26.73 11.30 -5.18
N ILE A 261 -25.58 10.64 -5.37
CA ILE A 261 -25.19 10.10 -6.69
C ILE A 261 -26.15 8.97 -7.09
N LEU A 262 -26.51 8.09 -6.15
CA LEU A 262 -27.47 7.00 -6.40
C LEU A 262 -28.93 7.39 -6.15
N GLY A 263 -29.18 8.52 -5.48
CA GLY A 263 -30.50 8.90 -4.99
C GLY A 263 -31.04 7.97 -3.90
N THR A 264 -30.15 7.39 -3.08
CA THR A 264 -30.52 6.39 -2.06
C THR A 264 -30.28 6.87 -0.63
N GLU A 265 -31.03 6.29 0.29
CA GLU A 265 -30.87 6.46 1.73
C GLU A 265 -30.67 5.10 2.39
N THR A 266 -29.61 4.96 3.18
CA THR A 266 -29.28 3.73 3.90
C THR A 266 -29.57 3.91 5.39
N MET A 267 -30.54 3.16 5.92
CA MET A 267 -30.74 3.02 7.37
C MET A 267 -29.64 2.14 7.95
N ILE A 268 -28.61 2.76 8.52
CA ILE A 268 -27.31 2.13 8.81
C ILE A 268 -27.47 0.90 9.73
N LYS A 269 -28.21 1.03 10.83
CA LYS A 269 -28.41 -0.06 11.81
C LYS A 269 -29.31 -1.20 11.33
N ARG A 270 -29.98 -1.05 10.18
CA ARG A 270 -30.84 -2.10 9.61
C ARG A 270 -30.04 -3.17 8.86
N PHE A 271 -28.82 -2.86 8.44
CA PHE A 271 -27.99 -3.74 7.63
C PHE A 271 -26.70 -4.08 8.35
N HIS A 272 -26.14 -5.26 8.06
CA HIS A 272 -24.80 -5.56 8.50
C HIS A 272 -23.80 -4.55 7.88
N PRO A 273 -22.78 -4.06 8.61
CA PRO A 273 -21.91 -2.99 8.12
C PRO A 273 -21.24 -3.26 6.76
N ILE A 274 -20.83 -4.51 6.50
CA ILE A 274 -20.22 -4.89 5.21
C ILE A 274 -21.23 -4.80 4.05
N HIS A 275 -22.54 -4.99 4.29
CA HIS A 275 -23.56 -4.75 3.26
C HIS A 275 -23.75 -3.25 2.99
N VAL A 276 -23.58 -2.38 3.99
CA VAL A 276 -23.60 -0.93 3.76
C VAL A 276 -22.45 -0.53 2.83
N LEU A 277 -21.25 -1.12 3.04
CA LEU A 277 -20.09 -0.94 2.16
C LEU A 277 -20.36 -1.46 0.74
N LEU A 278 -20.89 -2.67 0.57
CA LEU A 278 -21.25 -3.25 -0.74
C LEU A 278 -22.09 -2.26 -1.59
N ASN A 279 -23.06 -1.61 -0.95
CA ASN A 279 -24.05 -0.77 -1.61
C ASN A 279 -23.64 0.69 -1.81
N ASN A 280 -22.52 1.13 -1.22
CA ASN A 280 -22.13 2.54 -1.25
C ASN A 280 -20.67 2.77 -1.63
N VAL A 281 -19.78 1.79 -1.46
CA VAL A 281 -18.33 1.94 -1.64
C VAL A 281 -17.85 0.95 -2.71
N PRO A 282 -17.32 1.42 -3.86
CA PRO A 282 -16.93 0.59 -4.99
C PRO A 282 -15.64 -0.21 -4.73
N GLU A 283 -14.84 0.19 -3.73
CA GLU A 283 -13.66 -0.54 -3.31
C GLU A 283 -14.00 -1.88 -2.63
N ASP A 284 -13.09 -2.83 -2.77
CA ASP A 284 -13.10 -4.10 -2.04
C ASP A 284 -12.39 -3.96 -0.69
N PHE A 285 -12.82 -4.77 0.28
CA PHE A 285 -12.27 -4.80 1.62
C PHE A 285 -12.12 -6.24 2.11
N ALA A 286 -10.94 -6.56 2.63
CA ALA A 286 -10.66 -7.76 3.41
C ALA A 286 -10.13 -7.35 4.78
N ILE A 287 -10.74 -7.87 5.84
CA ILE A 287 -10.43 -7.57 7.23
C ILE A 287 -9.78 -8.79 7.86
N VAL A 288 -8.54 -8.64 8.30
CA VAL A 288 -7.86 -9.65 9.11
C VAL A 288 -7.83 -9.22 10.58
N LEU A 289 -8.12 -10.15 11.49
CA LEU A 289 -8.07 -9.93 12.93
C LEU A 289 -6.98 -10.77 13.55
N ARG A 290 -6.34 -10.21 14.58
CA ARG A 290 -5.38 -10.93 15.42
C ARG A 290 -6.13 -11.93 16.29
N ASN A 291 -5.84 -13.21 16.15
CA ASN A 291 -6.35 -14.25 17.03
C ASN A 291 -5.75 -14.11 18.44
N GLU A 292 -6.58 -14.31 19.45
CA GLU A 292 -6.25 -14.16 20.85
C GLU A 292 -5.27 -15.23 21.38
N ASP A 293 -5.29 -16.43 20.81
CA ASP A 293 -4.51 -17.59 21.28
C ASP A 293 -3.08 -17.59 20.72
N ASP A 294 -2.91 -17.37 19.41
CA ASP A 294 -1.60 -17.47 18.73
C ASP A 294 -0.99 -16.10 18.34
N GLY A 295 -1.79 -15.02 18.38
CA GLY A 295 -1.37 -13.69 17.98
C GLY A 295 -1.20 -13.48 16.47
N MET A 296 -1.60 -14.46 15.65
CA MET A 296 -1.55 -14.42 14.19
C MET A 296 -2.82 -13.79 13.60
N TYR A 297 -2.73 -13.34 12.35
CA TYR A 297 -3.84 -12.64 11.69
C TYR A 297 -4.60 -13.57 10.73
N TYR A 298 -5.92 -13.60 10.89
CA TYR A 298 -6.83 -14.45 10.13
C TYR A 298 -7.84 -13.60 9.36
N PHE A 299 -8.21 -13.99 8.15
CA PHE A 299 -9.24 -13.30 7.36
C PHE A 299 -10.63 -13.57 7.93
N ARG A 300 -11.26 -12.57 8.54
CA ARG A 300 -12.51 -12.72 9.31
C ARG A 300 -13.73 -12.10 8.66
N ALA A 301 -13.58 -11.10 7.80
CA ALA A 301 -14.70 -10.50 7.10
C ALA A 301 -14.24 -9.78 5.84
N GLY A 302 -15.06 -9.77 4.79
CA GLY A 302 -14.75 -9.00 3.59
C GLY A 302 -15.92 -8.85 2.62
N VAL A 303 -15.81 -7.84 1.78
CA VAL A 303 -16.57 -7.66 0.54
C VAL A 303 -15.56 -7.51 -0.59
N VAL A 304 -15.43 -8.54 -1.42
CA VAL A 304 -14.45 -8.62 -2.51
C VAL A 304 -15.18 -9.01 -3.78
N CYS A 305 -15.51 -8.00 -4.58
CA CYS A 305 -16.22 -8.14 -5.85
C CYS A 305 -15.28 -8.02 -7.06
N SER A 306 -13.98 -7.89 -6.84
CA SER A 306 -12.99 -7.69 -7.90
C SER A 306 -11.78 -8.61 -7.76
N SER A 307 -11.96 -9.89 -7.44
CA SER A 307 -10.85 -10.87 -7.38
C SER A 307 -10.76 -11.74 -8.65
N LEU A 308 -9.52 -12.12 -9.01
CA LEU A 308 -9.23 -13.04 -10.12
C LEU A 308 -8.56 -14.31 -9.60
N GLY A 309 -9.09 -15.49 -9.96
CA GLY A 309 -8.57 -16.80 -9.57
C GLY A 309 -8.80 -17.18 -8.10
N TRP A 310 -9.57 -16.39 -7.35
CA TRP A 310 -9.98 -16.67 -5.97
C TRP A 310 -11.25 -15.88 -5.63
N HIS A 311 -11.87 -16.21 -4.48
CA HIS A 311 -13.03 -15.50 -3.95
C HIS A 311 -13.04 -15.58 -2.42
N VAL A 312 -13.84 -14.76 -1.72
CA VAL A 312 -13.89 -14.69 -0.24
C VAL A 312 -14.02 -16.09 0.39
N GLY A 313 -15.00 -16.87 -0.06
CA GLY A 313 -15.22 -18.23 0.46
C GLY A 313 -14.04 -19.21 0.31
N THR A 314 -13.05 -18.99 -0.57
CA THR A 314 -11.86 -19.86 -0.62
C THR A 314 -10.76 -19.45 0.36
N LYS A 315 -10.90 -18.29 1.03
CA LYS A 315 -9.86 -17.69 1.87
C LYS A 315 -10.34 -17.31 3.27
N ILE A 316 -11.64 -17.12 3.48
CA ILE A 316 -12.20 -16.74 4.77
C ILE A 316 -11.82 -17.79 5.84
N GLY A 317 -11.43 -17.32 7.02
CA GLY A 317 -10.95 -18.16 8.12
C GLY A 317 -9.48 -18.58 8.03
N MET A 318 -8.79 -18.34 6.91
CA MET A 318 -7.36 -18.67 6.77
C MET A 318 -6.45 -17.63 7.42
N GLN A 319 -5.28 -18.08 7.88
CA GLN A 319 -4.18 -17.23 8.32
C GLN A 319 -3.53 -16.52 7.11
N LEU A 320 -2.92 -15.34 7.34
CA LEU A 320 -2.20 -14.59 6.30
C LEU A 320 -1.25 -15.46 5.46
N GLU A 321 -0.42 -16.30 6.08
CA GLU A 321 0.50 -17.17 5.34
C GLU A 321 -0.24 -18.12 4.38
N GLN A 322 -1.28 -18.78 4.86
CA GLN A 322 -2.09 -19.72 4.09
C GLN A 322 -2.79 -19.04 2.90
N ILE A 323 -3.27 -17.81 3.09
CA ILE A 323 -3.90 -17.00 2.03
C ILE A 323 -2.93 -16.82 0.85
N HIS A 324 -1.65 -16.57 1.15
CA HIS A 324 -0.61 -16.22 0.17
C HIS A 324 0.23 -17.42 -0.31
N SER A 325 -0.11 -18.65 0.07
CA SER A 325 0.62 -19.90 -0.28
C SER A 325 0.94 -20.10 -1.76
N ARG A 326 0.17 -19.50 -2.69
CA ARG A 326 0.41 -19.59 -4.14
C ARG A 326 1.35 -18.51 -4.71
N ILE A 327 1.78 -17.55 -3.90
CA ILE A 327 2.62 -16.44 -4.36
C ILE A 327 4.08 -16.91 -4.37
N PRO A 328 4.78 -16.84 -5.52
CA PRO A 328 6.19 -17.22 -5.58
C PRO A 328 7.03 -16.43 -4.58
N ASP A 329 8.01 -17.10 -3.98
CA ASP A 329 8.91 -16.55 -2.95
C ASP A 329 8.23 -16.06 -1.64
N TYR A 330 6.90 -16.20 -1.45
CA TYR A 330 6.24 -15.64 -0.27
C TYR A 330 6.72 -16.30 1.03
N GLU A 331 6.63 -17.62 1.13
CA GLU A 331 7.02 -18.37 2.33
C GLU A 331 8.48 -18.09 2.71
N GLU A 332 9.39 -18.24 1.74
CA GLU A 332 10.83 -18.13 1.97
C GLU A 332 11.32 -16.69 2.21
N LYS A 333 10.72 -15.68 1.57
CA LYS A 333 11.26 -14.30 1.55
C LYS A 333 10.36 -13.27 2.21
N MET A 334 9.07 -13.52 2.36
CA MET A 334 8.10 -12.52 2.84
C MET A 334 7.41 -12.89 4.16
N SER A 335 7.04 -14.16 4.38
CA SER A 335 6.13 -14.59 5.46
C SER A 335 6.50 -13.98 6.83
N PHE A 336 7.74 -14.23 7.30
CA PHE A 336 8.24 -13.66 8.56
C PHE A 336 8.19 -12.12 8.63
N SER A 337 8.52 -11.44 7.51
CA SER A 337 8.50 -9.98 7.46
C SER A 337 7.08 -9.42 7.47
N MET A 338 6.11 -10.14 6.88
CA MET A 338 4.70 -9.80 6.86
C MET A 338 4.09 -9.92 8.26
N ASP A 339 4.33 -11.04 8.96
CA ASP A 339 3.81 -11.25 10.31
C ASP A 339 4.35 -10.22 11.30
N ARG A 340 5.66 -9.92 11.20
CA ARG A 340 6.27 -8.86 12.01
C ARG A 340 5.70 -7.48 11.67
N PHE A 341 5.39 -7.22 10.40
CA PHE A 341 4.79 -5.96 9.98
C PHE A 341 3.36 -5.83 10.53
N PHE A 342 2.53 -6.86 10.36
CA PHE A 342 1.15 -6.87 10.84
C PHE A 342 1.07 -6.85 12.37
N SER A 343 1.98 -7.45 13.12
CA SER A 343 1.99 -7.34 14.58
C SER A 343 2.33 -5.94 15.09
N LYS A 344 3.11 -5.15 14.33
CA LYS A 344 3.60 -3.82 14.76
C LYS A 344 2.99 -2.62 14.06
N MET A 345 2.19 -2.82 13.01
CA MET A 345 1.62 -1.74 12.21
C MET A 345 0.86 -0.74 13.09
N ALA A 346 1.18 0.55 13.00
CA ALA A 346 0.48 1.61 13.72
C ALA A 346 -0.76 2.09 12.95
N THR A 347 -1.73 2.67 13.65
CA THR A 347 -2.97 3.19 13.04
C THR A 347 -2.75 4.47 12.23
N ASN A 348 -1.75 5.26 12.60
CA ASN A 348 -1.48 6.59 12.04
C ASN A 348 -0.60 6.59 10.78
N SER A 349 -0.14 5.40 10.36
CA SER A 349 0.77 5.23 9.24
C SER A 349 0.24 4.20 8.23
N PRO A 350 -0.99 4.40 7.70
CA PRO A 350 -1.49 3.56 6.63
C PRO A 350 -0.62 3.68 5.38
N ILE A 351 -0.62 2.62 4.58
CA ILE A 351 0.23 2.51 3.39
C ILE A 351 -0.64 2.27 2.16
N GLN A 352 -0.10 2.60 0.99
CA GLN A 352 -0.72 2.35 -0.31
C GLN A 352 0.30 1.77 -1.30
N ARG A 353 -0.18 0.98 -2.27
CA ARG A 353 0.62 0.34 -3.31
C ARG A 353 -0.27 -0.08 -4.48
N GLY A 354 0.35 -0.49 -5.60
CA GLY A 354 -0.37 -1.12 -6.70
C GLY A 354 0.11 -2.54 -6.98
N SER A 355 -0.82 -3.45 -7.25
CA SER A 355 -0.55 -4.66 -8.03
C SER A 355 -1.05 -4.44 -9.46
N TRP A 356 -0.54 -5.21 -10.41
CA TRP A 356 -0.94 -5.06 -11.81
C TRP A 356 -0.89 -6.39 -12.58
N GLY A 357 -1.71 -6.48 -13.61
CA GLY A 357 -1.73 -7.53 -14.63
C GLY A 357 -2.19 -6.98 -15.98
N LEU A 358 -2.16 -7.82 -17.02
CA LEU A 358 -2.76 -7.49 -18.32
C LEU A 358 -3.90 -8.46 -18.58
N GLU A 359 -5.05 -7.94 -18.98
CA GLU A 359 -6.26 -8.72 -19.21
C GLU A 359 -6.90 -8.36 -20.55
N VAL A 360 -7.58 -9.36 -21.14
CA VAL A 360 -8.55 -9.12 -22.22
C VAL A 360 -9.85 -8.58 -21.60
N GLY A 361 -10.30 -7.43 -22.08
CA GLY A 361 -11.44 -6.70 -21.54
C GLY A 361 -11.19 -6.15 -20.14
N THR A 362 -12.25 -6.05 -19.34
CA THR A 362 -12.22 -5.48 -17.98
C THR A 362 -12.81 -6.43 -16.93
N PRO A 363 -12.35 -7.70 -16.85
CA PRO A 363 -12.95 -8.67 -15.95
C PRO A 363 -12.78 -8.25 -14.49
N LEU A 364 -13.90 -7.92 -13.84
CA LEU A 364 -13.89 -7.48 -12.45
C LEU A 364 -13.69 -8.69 -11.52
N PHE A 365 -14.57 -9.69 -11.61
CA PHE A 365 -14.58 -10.90 -10.79
C PHE A 365 -14.45 -12.15 -11.66
N MET A 366 -13.43 -12.96 -11.41
CA MET A 366 -13.26 -14.28 -12.03
C MET A 366 -12.95 -15.31 -10.94
N PRO A 367 -13.97 -15.95 -10.33
CA PRO A 367 -13.73 -17.04 -9.39
C PRO A 367 -13.15 -18.26 -10.13
N PRO A 368 -12.53 -19.24 -9.41
CA PRO A 368 -11.99 -20.43 -10.04
C PRO A 368 -13.03 -21.17 -10.91
N GLY A 369 -12.66 -21.46 -12.16
CA GLY A 369 -13.53 -22.11 -13.15
C GLY A 369 -14.46 -21.15 -13.91
N HIS A 370 -14.31 -19.83 -13.74
CA HIS A 370 -15.09 -18.87 -14.49
C HIS A 370 -14.74 -18.93 -16.00
N PRO A 371 -15.72 -18.86 -16.94
CA PRO A 371 -15.46 -19.04 -18.37
C PRO A 371 -14.41 -18.08 -18.95
N HIS A 372 -14.30 -16.87 -18.42
CA HIS A 372 -13.30 -15.89 -18.84
C HIS A 372 -11.86 -16.33 -18.52
N GLU A 373 -11.64 -17.24 -17.56
CA GLU A 373 -10.31 -17.80 -17.29
C GLU A 373 -9.74 -18.54 -18.52
N ALA A 374 -10.60 -19.13 -19.37
CA ALA A 374 -10.18 -19.82 -20.59
C ALA A 374 -9.47 -18.89 -21.59
N LEU A 375 -9.73 -17.58 -21.55
CA LEU A 375 -9.01 -16.61 -22.37
C LEU A 375 -7.52 -16.51 -22.00
N ARG A 376 -7.13 -17.00 -20.81
CA ARG A 376 -5.73 -17.05 -20.37
C ARG A 376 -4.98 -18.29 -20.84
N GLU A 377 -5.69 -19.28 -21.40
CA GLU A 377 -5.12 -20.58 -21.77
C GLU A 377 -4.55 -20.60 -23.20
N ALA A 378 -4.90 -19.62 -24.04
CA ALA A 378 -4.45 -19.53 -25.42
C ALA A 378 -4.22 -18.09 -25.87
N GLN A 379 -3.29 -17.90 -26.81
CA GLN A 379 -3.13 -16.64 -27.54
C GLN A 379 -4.08 -16.63 -28.74
N ASN A 380 -5.20 -15.90 -28.63
CA ASN A 380 -6.16 -15.77 -29.72
C ASN A 380 -5.57 -14.93 -30.87
N ALA A 381 -5.51 -15.49 -32.08
CA ALA A 381 -4.98 -14.82 -33.27
C ALA A 381 -5.80 -13.59 -33.70
N GLU A 382 -7.08 -13.52 -33.30
CA GLU A 382 -7.98 -12.41 -33.61
C GLU A 382 -7.98 -11.31 -32.53
N LEU A 383 -7.26 -11.51 -31.42
CA LEU A 383 -7.16 -10.53 -30.34
C LEU A 383 -6.55 -9.23 -30.86
N LYS A 384 -7.18 -8.09 -30.53
CA LYS A 384 -6.68 -6.78 -30.92
C LYS A 384 -6.13 -6.04 -29.71
N ILE A 385 -5.23 -5.07 -29.94
CA ILE A 385 -4.63 -4.31 -28.85
C ILE A 385 -5.67 -3.47 -28.10
N GLU A 386 -6.73 -3.07 -28.79
CA GLU A 386 -7.85 -2.30 -28.21
C GLU A 386 -8.61 -3.08 -27.14
N ASP A 387 -8.55 -4.42 -27.17
CA ASP A 387 -9.18 -5.29 -26.18
C ASP A 387 -8.26 -5.56 -24.97
N CYS A 388 -6.97 -5.20 -25.06
CA CYS A 388 -6.00 -5.42 -23.99
C CYS A 388 -5.96 -4.24 -23.02
N ASN A 389 -6.13 -4.54 -21.73
CA ASN A 389 -6.13 -3.56 -20.66
C ASN A 389 -5.06 -3.88 -19.61
N LEU A 390 -4.38 -2.85 -19.12
CA LEU A 390 -3.69 -2.90 -17.85
C LEU A 390 -4.73 -2.86 -16.74
N ARG A 391 -4.77 -3.95 -15.96
CA ARG A 391 -5.49 -3.97 -14.71
C ARG A 391 -4.55 -3.54 -13.59
N VAL A 392 -4.94 -2.55 -12.81
CA VAL A 392 -4.28 -2.16 -11.56
C VAL A 392 -5.24 -2.41 -10.40
N ASP A 393 -4.79 -3.22 -9.44
CA ASP A 393 -5.43 -3.26 -8.13
C ASP A 393 -4.71 -2.23 -7.26
N TRP A 394 -5.30 -1.03 -7.12
CA TRP A 394 -4.76 0.00 -6.25
C TRP A 394 -5.17 -0.31 -4.81
N GLN A 395 -4.18 -0.55 -3.96
CA GLN A 395 -4.34 -1.19 -2.66
C GLN A 395 -3.94 -0.23 -1.54
N THR A 396 -4.72 -0.23 -0.46
CA THR A 396 -4.31 0.35 0.81
C THR A 396 -4.30 -0.71 1.91
N LEU A 397 -3.46 -0.50 2.90
CA LEU A 397 -3.44 -1.30 4.11
C LEU A 397 -3.47 -0.36 5.30
N ARG A 398 -4.38 -0.61 6.25
CA ARG A 398 -4.50 0.20 7.46
C ARG A 398 -4.93 -0.61 8.68
N ARG A 399 -4.47 -0.21 9.86
CA ARG A 399 -5.03 -0.70 11.13
C ARG A 399 -6.20 0.18 11.57
N LEU A 400 -7.29 -0.46 11.96
CA LEU A 400 -8.45 0.15 12.61
C LEU A 400 -8.14 0.46 14.09
N PRO A 401 -8.39 1.69 14.58
CA PRO A 401 -7.96 2.11 15.91
C PRO A 401 -8.64 1.42 17.09
N LEU A 402 -9.92 1.04 16.99
CA LEU A 402 -10.68 0.42 18.08
C LEU A 402 -10.55 -1.10 18.06
N SER A 403 -10.97 -1.75 16.98
CA SER A 403 -10.94 -3.21 16.83
C SER A 403 -9.53 -3.80 16.69
N ALA A 404 -8.54 -2.96 16.36
CA ALA A 404 -7.19 -3.36 15.96
C ALA A 404 -7.13 -4.21 14.68
N GLY A 405 -8.25 -4.41 13.97
CA GLY A 405 -8.27 -5.14 12.71
C GLY A 405 -7.40 -4.48 11.65
N VAL A 406 -6.80 -5.26 10.76
CA VAL A 406 -6.06 -4.74 9.62
C VAL A 406 -6.90 -4.92 8.37
N VAL A 407 -7.15 -3.81 7.68
CA VAL A 407 -7.98 -3.75 6.49
C VAL A 407 -7.07 -3.64 5.28
N PHE A 408 -7.16 -4.65 4.42
CA PHE A 408 -6.68 -4.61 3.05
C PHE A 408 -7.81 -4.13 2.15
N ASN A 409 -7.66 -2.94 1.62
CA ASN A 409 -8.62 -2.29 0.73
C ASN A 409 -8.04 -2.26 -0.67
N PHE A 410 -8.84 -2.47 -1.71
CA PHE A 410 -8.37 -2.22 -3.07
C PHE A 410 -9.46 -1.88 -4.08
N LYS A 411 -9.07 -1.19 -5.16
CA LYS A 411 -9.92 -0.90 -6.30
C LYS A 411 -9.28 -1.46 -7.57
N ALA A 412 -10.04 -2.25 -8.32
CA ALA A 412 -9.65 -2.68 -9.66
C ALA A 412 -9.94 -1.55 -10.67
N LEU A 413 -8.87 -1.10 -11.31
CA LEU A 413 -8.83 -0.06 -12.33
C LEU A 413 -8.33 -0.67 -13.64
N PHE A 414 -8.90 -0.24 -14.76
CA PHE A 414 -8.53 -0.72 -16.08
C PHE A 414 -8.12 0.45 -16.96
N THR A 415 -6.97 0.34 -17.62
CA THR A 415 -6.51 1.30 -18.62
C THR A 415 -6.21 0.55 -19.92
N PRO A 416 -6.79 0.94 -21.07
CA PRO A 416 -6.42 0.39 -22.36
C PRO A 416 -4.92 0.52 -22.61
N VAL A 417 -4.26 -0.55 -23.07
CA VAL A 417 -2.82 -0.54 -23.37
C VAL A 417 -2.48 0.48 -24.46
N THR A 418 -3.45 0.80 -25.33
CA THR A 418 -3.35 1.83 -26.36
C THR A 418 -3.07 3.23 -25.80
N GLU A 419 -3.47 3.53 -24.56
CA GLU A 419 -3.18 4.82 -23.92
C GLU A 419 -1.67 5.04 -23.70
N PHE A 420 -0.89 3.97 -23.58
CA PHE A 420 0.54 4.06 -23.25
C PHE A 420 1.37 4.72 -24.34
N ARG A 421 0.85 4.77 -25.58
CA ARG A 421 1.47 5.53 -26.67
C ARG A 421 1.75 6.99 -26.27
N ALA A 422 0.87 7.57 -25.46
CA ALA A 422 0.96 8.96 -24.99
C ALA A 422 1.48 9.09 -23.54
N GLU A 423 1.99 8.02 -22.93
CA GLU A 423 2.50 8.02 -21.55
C GLU A 423 4.01 7.80 -21.56
N PRO A 424 4.82 8.85 -21.38
CA PRO A 424 6.27 8.75 -21.50
C PRO A 424 6.86 7.64 -20.63
N TYR A 425 7.81 6.89 -21.18
CA TYR A 425 8.58 5.82 -20.53
C TYR A 425 7.79 4.53 -20.21
N ILE A 426 6.46 4.57 -20.15
CA ILE A 426 5.61 3.42 -19.78
C ILE A 426 5.73 2.26 -20.77
N PRO A 427 5.67 2.44 -22.11
CA PRO A 427 5.81 1.33 -23.05
C PRO A 427 7.13 0.58 -22.90
N ALA A 428 8.25 1.32 -22.83
CA ALA A 428 9.58 0.73 -22.69
C ALA A 428 9.75 -0.01 -21.35
N LEU A 429 9.24 0.57 -20.25
CA LEU A 429 9.30 -0.06 -18.93
C LEU A 429 8.48 -1.35 -18.87
N LEU A 430 7.24 -1.34 -19.36
CA LEU A 430 6.39 -2.53 -19.40
C LEU A 430 6.99 -3.61 -20.30
N LEU A 431 7.45 -3.24 -21.50
CA LEU A 431 8.13 -4.13 -22.43
C LEU A 431 9.32 -4.85 -21.78
N LYS A 432 10.15 -4.10 -21.04
CA LYS A 432 11.29 -4.68 -20.33
C LYS A 432 10.84 -5.67 -19.26
N ILE A 433 9.78 -5.35 -18.50
CA ILE A 433 9.23 -6.25 -17.50
C ILE A 433 8.71 -7.55 -18.12
N LEU A 434 7.98 -7.46 -19.24
CA LEU A 434 7.44 -8.63 -19.94
C LEU A 434 8.56 -9.54 -20.48
N LYS A 435 9.63 -8.95 -21.05
CA LYS A 435 10.73 -9.73 -21.67
C LYS A 435 11.76 -10.27 -20.69
N GLU A 436 12.04 -9.54 -19.62
CA GLU A 436 13.20 -9.79 -18.76
C GLU A 436 12.82 -9.98 -17.28
N GLY A 437 11.53 -9.94 -16.93
CA GLY A 437 11.04 -10.23 -15.58
C GLY A 437 11.42 -11.65 -15.12
N LYS A 438 11.52 -11.85 -13.79
CA LYS A 438 11.77 -13.20 -13.23
C LYS A 438 10.66 -14.15 -13.72
N LYS A 439 11.04 -15.20 -14.43
CA LYS A 439 10.12 -16.14 -15.10
C LYS A 439 8.93 -16.58 -14.23
N GLU A 440 9.20 -17.11 -13.04
CA GLU A 440 8.17 -17.58 -12.10
C GLU A 440 7.15 -16.49 -11.71
N LEU A 441 7.58 -15.23 -11.62
CA LEU A 441 6.69 -14.11 -11.31
C LEU A 441 5.84 -13.71 -12.51
N MET A 442 6.40 -13.78 -13.71
CA MET A 442 5.65 -13.50 -14.94
C MET A 442 4.63 -14.61 -15.23
N GLU A 443 5.00 -15.87 -14.99
CA GLU A 443 4.08 -17.01 -15.03
C GLU A 443 2.94 -16.84 -14.02
N TYR A 444 3.25 -16.47 -12.77
CA TYR A 444 2.22 -16.17 -11.77
C TYR A 444 1.32 -14.98 -12.15
N LYS A 445 1.87 -13.94 -12.78
CA LYS A 445 1.08 -12.80 -13.29
C LYS A 445 0.17 -13.18 -14.45
N GLY A 446 0.47 -14.26 -15.18
CA GLY A 446 -0.39 -14.81 -16.22
C GLY A 446 -0.54 -13.92 -17.45
N THR A 447 0.46 -13.11 -17.82
CA THR A 447 0.36 -12.15 -18.94
C THR A 447 0.48 -12.79 -20.33
N TRP A 448 0.93 -14.04 -20.42
CA TRP A 448 1.26 -14.71 -21.68
C TRP A 448 0.16 -14.62 -22.75
N HIS A 449 -1.10 -14.78 -22.35
CA HIS A 449 -2.25 -14.79 -23.25
C HIS A 449 -2.47 -13.51 -24.08
N VAL A 450 -1.88 -12.37 -23.68
CA VAL A 450 -1.93 -11.11 -24.44
C VAL A 450 -0.58 -10.69 -25.05
N GLU A 451 0.51 -11.38 -24.71
CA GLU A 451 1.87 -10.93 -25.03
C GLU A 451 2.14 -10.86 -26.53
N HIS A 452 1.54 -11.74 -27.35
CA HIS A 452 1.70 -11.74 -28.82
C HIS A 452 1.18 -10.47 -29.49
N VAL A 453 0.26 -9.75 -28.86
CA VAL A 453 -0.28 -8.47 -29.37
C VAL A 453 0.31 -7.28 -28.61
N CYS A 454 0.47 -7.41 -27.30
CA CYS A 454 1.00 -6.34 -26.45
C CYS A 454 2.47 -6.05 -26.72
N ILE A 455 3.34 -7.07 -26.81
CA ILE A 455 4.78 -6.84 -26.97
C ILE A 455 5.13 -6.07 -28.26
N PRO A 456 4.65 -6.49 -29.46
CA PRO A 456 4.96 -5.76 -30.70
C PRO A 456 4.46 -4.32 -30.65
N LYS A 457 3.28 -4.08 -30.03
CA LYS A 457 2.72 -2.73 -29.98
C LYS A 457 3.43 -1.84 -28.95
N LEU A 458 3.90 -2.39 -27.84
CA LEU A 458 4.73 -1.66 -26.87
C LEU A 458 6.09 -1.29 -27.47
N GLU A 459 6.68 -2.13 -28.32
CA GLU A 459 7.88 -1.80 -29.10
C GLU A 459 7.65 -0.62 -30.04
N GLU A 460 6.58 -0.66 -30.83
CA GLU A 460 6.16 0.44 -31.71
C GLU A 460 6.02 1.75 -30.92
N TYR A 461 5.29 1.71 -29.80
CA TYR A 461 5.09 2.89 -28.94
C TYR A 461 6.39 3.39 -28.32
N ALA A 462 7.27 2.52 -27.85
CA ALA A 462 8.56 2.91 -27.28
C ALA A 462 9.44 3.63 -28.33
N GLN A 463 9.54 3.10 -29.54
CA GLN A 463 10.28 3.71 -30.64
C GLN A 463 9.70 5.06 -31.04
N GLU A 464 8.37 5.18 -31.13
CA GLU A 464 7.70 6.45 -31.39
C GLU A 464 7.98 7.50 -30.34
N GLN A 465 8.01 7.12 -29.05
CA GLN A 465 8.29 8.06 -27.96
C GLN A 465 9.72 8.61 -28.04
N VAL A 466 10.69 7.79 -28.42
CA VAL A 466 12.07 8.23 -28.67
C VAL A 466 12.11 9.14 -29.89
N ALA A 467 11.49 8.76 -31.01
CA ALA A 467 11.48 9.55 -32.24
C ALA A 467 10.82 10.94 -32.07
N LYS A 468 9.78 11.03 -31.24
CA LYS A 468 9.10 12.29 -30.89
C LYS A 468 9.82 13.10 -29.81
N GLY A 469 10.91 12.58 -29.24
CA GLY A 469 11.66 13.22 -28.15
C GLY A 469 10.92 13.28 -26.81
N LEU A 470 9.88 12.45 -26.63
CA LEU A 470 9.12 12.33 -25.37
C LEU A 470 9.95 11.63 -24.28
N VAL A 471 10.86 10.75 -24.70
CA VAL A 471 11.79 10.03 -23.84
C VAL A 471 13.20 10.44 -24.23
N LYS A 472 13.98 10.91 -23.25
CA LYS A 472 15.36 11.38 -23.47
C LYS A 472 16.38 10.44 -22.83
N PRO A 473 17.53 10.19 -23.48
CA PRO A 473 18.66 9.51 -22.85
C PRO A 473 19.17 10.29 -21.63
N GLU A 474 19.58 9.59 -20.57
CA GLU A 474 20.05 10.22 -19.31
C GLU A 474 21.49 10.76 -19.42
N MET A 475 22.31 10.22 -20.33
CA MET A 475 23.70 10.62 -20.53
C MET A 475 23.98 10.98 -21.99
N ALA A 476 24.85 11.98 -22.19
CA ALA A 476 25.32 12.37 -23.53
C ALA A 476 26.04 11.18 -24.19
N GLY A 477 25.56 10.75 -25.36
CA GLY A 477 26.09 9.60 -26.11
C GLY A 477 25.32 8.29 -25.94
N GLN A 478 24.22 8.27 -25.16
CA GLN A 478 23.27 7.16 -25.18
C GLN A 478 22.17 7.40 -26.22
N GLU A 479 21.80 6.35 -26.97
CA GLU A 479 20.67 6.40 -27.91
C GLU A 479 19.31 6.23 -27.20
N GLU A 480 19.29 5.50 -26.07
CA GLU A 480 18.09 5.22 -25.29
C GLU A 480 18.29 5.56 -23.79
N TRP A 481 17.19 5.82 -23.09
CA TRP A 481 17.20 5.98 -21.63
C TRP A 481 17.50 4.64 -20.93
N ASN A 482 18.11 4.71 -19.74
CA ASN A 482 18.35 3.52 -18.94
C ASN A 482 17.06 3.08 -18.24
N ILE A 483 16.40 2.04 -18.77
CA ILE A 483 15.10 1.59 -18.27
C ILE A 483 15.17 1.23 -16.78
N ALA A 484 14.42 1.95 -15.97
CA ALA A 484 14.36 1.81 -14.52
C ALA A 484 12.94 2.13 -14.00
N THR A 485 12.70 1.86 -12.71
CA THR A 485 11.50 2.35 -12.03
C THR A 485 11.47 3.88 -12.11
N LEU A 486 10.34 4.46 -12.55
CA LEU A 486 10.20 5.90 -12.71
C LEU A 486 10.28 6.63 -11.36
N ALA A 487 10.86 7.83 -11.36
CA ALA A 487 10.98 8.65 -10.15
C ALA A 487 9.62 9.05 -9.56
N GLU A 488 8.62 9.24 -10.43
CA GLU A 488 7.25 9.58 -10.07
C GLU A 488 6.37 8.35 -9.78
N SER A 489 6.95 7.14 -9.74
CA SER A 489 6.22 5.89 -9.45
C SER A 489 5.33 6.09 -8.22
N PRO A 490 4.02 5.76 -8.32
CA PRO A 490 3.40 4.90 -9.32
C PRO A 490 2.94 5.62 -10.61
N TYR A 491 3.34 6.87 -10.86
CA TYR A 491 2.92 7.61 -12.04
C TYR A 491 4.02 7.72 -13.11
N PHE A 492 3.77 8.53 -14.13
CA PHE A 492 4.68 8.86 -15.22
C PHE A 492 4.78 10.38 -15.40
N PRO A 493 5.88 10.89 -15.99
CA PRO A 493 6.03 12.31 -16.24
C PRO A 493 4.86 12.92 -17.02
N GLY A 494 4.26 13.99 -16.46
CA GLY A 494 3.12 14.69 -17.07
C GLY A 494 1.75 14.05 -16.81
N TRP A 495 1.65 13.09 -15.88
CA TRP A 495 0.39 12.42 -15.58
C TRP A 495 -0.72 13.37 -15.10
N GLU A 496 -0.41 14.36 -14.25
CA GLU A 496 -1.40 15.31 -13.70
C GLU A 496 -2.04 16.14 -14.82
N GLU A 497 -1.23 16.66 -15.75
CA GLU A 497 -1.72 17.42 -16.89
C GLU A 497 -2.62 16.57 -17.79
N LYS A 498 -2.20 15.33 -18.10
CA LYS A 498 -3.03 14.38 -18.85
C LYS A 498 -4.36 14.13 -18.13
N TRP A 499 -4.32 13.87 -16.84
CA TRP A 499 -5.48 13.52 -16.02
C TRP A 499 -6.46 14.69 -15.89
N HIS A 500 -5.98 15.92 -15.67
CA HIS A 500 -6.83 17.12 -15.67
C HIS A 500 -7.45 17.38 -17.05
N ARG A 501 -6.66 17.31 -18.12
CA ARG A 501 -7.16 17.52 -19.48
C ARG A 501 -8.25 16.51 -19.87
N GLN A 502 -8.10 15.24 -19.48
CA GLN A 502 -9.12 14.20 -19.73
C GLN A 502 -10.43 14.45 -18.98
N GLN A 503 -10.39 15.22 -17.89
CA GLN A 503 -11.56 15.62 -17.12
C GLN A 503 -12.11 16.99 -17.56
N GLY A 504 -11.53 17.61 -18.59
CA GLY A 504 -12.01 18.87 -19.17
C GLY A 504 -11.57 20.13 -18.44
N PHE A 505 -10.43 20.08 -17.72
CA PHE A 505 -9.77 21.23 -17.11
C PHE A 505 -8.66 21.80 -18.00
#